data_AF-A0A6V7LL13-F1
#
_entry.id   AF-A0A6V7LL13-F1
#
_cell.length_a   1.000
_cell.length_b   1.000
_cell.length_c   1.000
_cell.angle_alpha   90.00
_cell.angle_beta   90.00
_cell.angle_gamma   90.00
#
_symmetry.space_group_name_H-M   'P 1'
#
loop_
_entity.id
_entity.type
_entity.pdbx_description
1 polymer ?
#
loop_
_entity_poly.entity_id
_entity_poly.type
_entity_poly.pdbx_seq_one_letter_code
_entity_poly.pdbx_strand_id
1 'polypeptide(L)'
;ALVAVTTSPINQLIPLACELYKRYGIFDYNRLFGISTVDCVRANNFAAEVVGLEPECLIVPVIGGCCPRTRVPLFSQAKPCNQFTH
;
A
#
# COMPACT_ATOMS: atom_id res chain seq x y z
N ALA A 1 -14.03 -8.57 -14.52
CA ALA A 1 -14.14 -7.72 -13.31
C ALA A 1 -12.74 -7.38 -12.79
N LEU A 2 -12.63 -6.37 -11.91
CA LEU A 2 -11.47 -6.13 -11.04
C LEU A 2 -11.85 -6.56 -9.64
N VAL A 3 -10.92 -7.16 -8.90
CA VAL A 3 -11.15 -7.72 -7.56
C VAL A 3 -10.15 -7.11 -6.59
N ALA A 4 -10.68 -6.37 -5.62
CA ALA A 4 -9.92 -5.69 -4.60
C ALA A 4 -10.14 -6.37 -3.23
N VAL A 5 -9.07 -6.85 -2.59
CA VAL A 5 -9.15 -7.53 -1.29
C VAL A 5 -8.78 -6.57 -0.17
N THR A 6 -9.71 -6.35 0.75
CA THR A 6 -9.52 -5.49 1.94
C THR A 6 -9.45 -6.27 3.24
N THR A 7 -10.01 -7.48 3.24
CA THR A 7 -10.08 -8.35 4.40
C THR A 7 -8.67 -8.65 4.91
N SER A 8 -8.47 -8.52 6.21
CA SER A 8 -7.23 -8.96 6.84
C SER A 8 -7.27 -10.48 7.07
N PRO A 9 -6.15 -11.20 6.90
CA PRO A 9 -4.82 -10.71 6.53
C PRO A 9 -4.58 -10.69 5.00
N ILE A 10 -4.44 -9.49 4.41
CA ILE A 10 -4.28 -9.30 2.95
C ILE A 10 -3.08 -10.09 2.40
N ASN A 11 -1.97 -10.13 3.15
CA ASN A 11 -0.74 -10.82 2.76
C ASN A 11 -0.92 -12.33 2.54
N GLN A 12 -1.97 -12.95 3.11
CA GLN A 12 -2.29 -14.37 2.94
C GLN A 12 -3.45 -14.58 1.97
N LEU A 13 -4.43 -13.67 1.98
CA LEU A 13 -5.63 -13.80 1.15
C LEU A 13 -5.37 -13.55 -0.33
N ILE A 14 -4.44 -12.66 -0.70
CA ILE A 14 -4.09 -12.43 -2.10
C ILE A 14 -3.47 -13.69 -2.74
N PRO A 15 -2.42 -14.31 -2.16
CA PRO A 15 -1.90 -15.59 -2.67
C PRO A 15 -2.95 -16.71 -2.70
N LEU A 16 -3.80 -16.82 -1.67
CA LEU A 16 -4.87 -17.81 -1.64
C LEU A 16 -5.87 -17.62 -2.80
N ALA A 17 -6.31 -16.38 -3.03
CA ALA A 17 -7.20 -16.06 -4.15
C ALA A 17 -6.53 -16.33 -5.51
N CYS A 18 -5.23 -16.03 -5.66
CA CYS A 18 -4.46 -16.38 -6.85
C CYS A 18 -4.50 -17.89 -7.14
N GLU A 19 -4.23 -18.73 -6.13
CA GLU A 19 -4.24 -20.19 -6.30
C GLU A 19 -5.64 -20.73 -6.62
N LEU A 20 -6.69 -20.18 -6.01
CA LEU A 20 -8.07 -20.51 -6.37
C LEU A 20 -8.35 -20.14 -7.83
N TYR A 21 -7.97 -18.95 -8.27
CA TYR A 21 -8.22 -18.48 -9.64
C TYR A 21 -7.49 -19.34 -10.66
N LYS A 22 -6.25 -19.76 -10.36
CA LYS A 22 -5.49 -20.69 -11.20
C LYS A 22 -6.20 -22.04 -11.31
N ARG A 23 -6.69 -22.58 -10.19
CA ARG A 23 -7.42 -23.86 -10.16
C ARG A 23 -8.70 -23.82 -11.01
N TYR A 24 -9.38 -22.68 -11.07
CA TYR A 24 -10.57 -22.49 -11.90
C TYR A 24 -10.26 -22.02 -13.33
N GLY A 25 -8.99 -21.81 -13.70
CA GLY A 25 -8.59 -21.40 -15.05
C GLY A 25 -8.94 -19.95 -15.42
N ILE A 26 -9.22 -19.09 -14.43
CA ILE A 26 -9.68 -17.70 -14.62
C ILE A 26 -8.67 -16.64 -14.17
N PHE A 27 -7.43 -17.05 -13.92
CA PHE A 27 -6.42 -16.20 -13.32
C PHE A 27 -5.87 -15.14 -14.28
N ASP A 28 -5.91 -13.88 -13.84
CA ASP A 28 -5.32 -12.72 -14.52
C ASP A 28 -4.59 -11.87 -13.46
N TYR A 29 -3.26 -11.77 -13.59
CA TYR A 29 -2.39 -11.02 -12.68
C TYR A 29 -2.75 -9.53 -12.58
N ASN A 30 -3.39 -8.95 -13.61
CA ASN A 30 -3.70 -7.53 -13.66
C ASN A 30 -5.04 -7.18 -13.00
N ARG A 31 -5.80 -8.18 -12.53
CA ARG A 31 -7.20 -7.99 -12.07
C ARG A 31 -7.42 -8.25 -10.59
N LEU A 32 -6.46 -8.87 -9.90
CA LEU A 32 -6.55 -9.18 -8.47
C LEU A 32 -5.49 -8.39 -7.70
N PHE A 33 -5.92 -7.53 -6.78
CA PHE A 33 -5.02 -6.71 -5.99
C PHE A 33 -5.49 -6.53 -4.54
N GLY A 34 -4.54 -6.42 -3.62
CA GLY A 34 -4.80 -6.12 -2.22
C GLY A 34 -4.82 -4.62 -1.98
N ILE A 35 -5.78 -4.13 -1.19
CA ILE A 35 -5.85 -2.70 -0.86
C ILE A 35 -4.84 -2.38 0.24
N SER A 36 -3.75 -1.69 -0.12
CA SER A 36 -2.76 -1.14 0.82
C SER A 36 -2.77 0.38 0.92
N THR A 37 -3.68 1.05 0.21
CA THR A 37 -3.71 2.52 0.09
C THR A 37 -3.91 3.25 1.43
N VAL A 38 -4.58 2.62 2.41
CA VAL A 38 -4.71 3.17 3.77
C VAL A 38 -3.36 3.42 4.43
N ASP A 39 -2.36 2.62 4.08
CA ASP A 39 -1.01 2.77 4.63
C ASP A 39 -0.31 4.00 4.01
N CYS A 40 -0.54 4.28 2.72
CA CYS A 40 -0.09 5.54 2.09
C CYS A 40 -0.77 6.76 2.73
N VAL A 41 -2.09 6.72 2.93
CA VAL A 41 -2.83 7.83 3.57
C VAL A 41 -2.27 8.14 4.96
N ARG A 42 -1.96 7.10 5.76
CA ARG A 42 -1.33 7.26 7.08
C ARG A 42 0.07 7.85 6.98
N ALA A 43 0.90 7.34 6.07
CA ALA A 43 2.27 7.83 5.88
C ALA A 43 2.28 9.29 5.42
N ASN A 44 1.38 9.68 4.52
CA ASN A 44 1.21 11.06 4.07
C ASN A 44 0.86 11.98 5.24
N ASN A 45 -0.11 11.58 6.08
CA ASN A 45 -0.52 12.38 7.23
C ASN A 45 0.64 12.62 8.21
N PHE A 46 1.40 11.57 8.56
CA PHE A 46 2.55 11.72 9.46
C PHE A 46 3.68 12.55 8.85
N ALA A 47 3.99 12.37 7.57
CA ALA A 47 5.02 13.15 6.90
C ALA A 47 4.62 14.62 6.72
N ALA A 48 3.35 14.90 6.46
CA ALA A 48 2.81 16.24 6.31
C ALA A 48 2.89 17.03 7.63
N GLU A 49 2.63 16.38 8.78
CA GLU A 49 2.82 16.98 10.11
C GLU A 49 4.27 17.39 10.36
N VAL A 50 5.25 16.57 9.96
CA VAL A 50 6.68 16.85 10.13
C VAL A 50 7.14 18.01 9.24
N VAL A 51 6.62 18.11 8.01
CA VAL A 51 7.06 19.11 7.02
C VAL A 51 6.23 20.41 7.07
N GLY A 52 5.09 20.40 7.77
CA GLY A 52 4.18 21.55 7.86
C GLY A 52 3.37 21.78 6.57
N LEU A 53 2.93 20.70 5.92
CA LEU A 53 2.08 20.73 4.72
C LEU A 53 0.72 20.08 5.00
N GLU A 54 -0.23 20.28 4.08
CA GLU A 54 -1.47 19.50 4.07
C GLU A 54 -1.22 18.07 3.58
N PRO A 55 -1.86 17.03 4.16
CA PRO A 55 -1.66 15.63 3.78
C PRO A 55 -1.91 15.32 2.30
N GLU A 56 -2.82 16.06 1.64
CA GLU A 56 -3.14 15.90 0.22
C GLU A 56 -2.03 16.41 -0.70
N CYS A 57 -1.17 17.31 -0.20
CA CYS A 57 -0.07 17.89 -0.94
C CYS A 57 1.21 17.04 -0.88
N LEU A 58 1.18 15.91 -0.18
CA LEU A 58 2.34 15.06 0.05
C LEU A 58 2.01 13.59 -0.24
N ILE A 59 2.94 12.89 -0.91
CA ILE A 59 2.83 11.46 -1.21
C ILE A 59 4.09 10.75 -0.73
N VAL A 60 3.93 9.84 0.23
CA VAL A 60 4.95 8.87 0.65
C VAL A 60 4.59 7.50 0.05
N PRO A 61 5.40 6.95 -0.88
CA PRO A 61 5.20 5.59 -1.37
C PRO A 61 5.35 4.58 -0.23
N VAL A 62 4.40 3.65 -0.10
CA VAL A 62 4.48 2.54 0.85
C VAL A 62 4.55 1.23 0.10
N ILE A 63 5.57 0.42 0.40
CA ILE A 63 5.82 -0.87 -0.27
C ILE A 63 5.78 -2.04 0.72
N GLY A 64 5.87 -3.25 0.19
CA GLY A 64 5.86 -4.50 0.95
C GLY A 64 4.45 -5.06 1.10
N GLY A 65 4.01 -5.31 2.34
CA GLY A 65 2.67 -5.85 2.64
C GLY A 65 1.95 -5.07 3.74
N CYS A 66 0.70 -5.39 4.02
CA CYS A 66 -0.16 -4.65 4.96
C CYS A 66 0.01 -5.03 6.45
N CYS A 67 0.99 -5.86 6.79
CA CYS A 67 1.32 -6.19 8.18
C CYS A 67 2.36 -5.21 8.75
N PRO A 68 2.36 -4.93 10.08
CA PRO A 68 3.26 -3.95 10.68
C PRO A 68 4.76 -4.15 10.36
N ARG A 69 5.23 -5.41 10.31
CA ARG A 69 6.64 -5.72 10.00
C ARG A 69 6.99 -5.70 8.51
N THR A 70 5.98 -5.72 7.63
CA THR A 70 6.16 -5.81 6.17
C THR A 70 5.82 -4.50 5.47
N ARG A 71 5.27 -3.51 6.17
CA ARG A 71 4.88 -2.22 5.63
C ARG A 71 6.07 -1.27 5.72
N VAL A 72 6.55 -0.79 4.58
CA VAL A 72 7.75 0.04 4.51
C VAL A 72 7.41 1.38 3.82
N PRO A 73 7.26 2.48 4.57
CA PRO A 73 7.14 3.82 3.99
C PRO A 73 8.49 4.29 3.47
N LEU A 74 8.55 4.74 2.21
CA LEU A 74 9.75 5.22 1.54
C LEU A 74 9.84 6.74 1.64
N PHE A 75 10.20 7.25 2.83
CA PHE A 75 10.36 8.69 3.05
C PHE A 75 11.40 9.34 2.12
N SER A 76 12.46 8.60 1.73
CA SER A 76 13.44 9.09 0.75
C SER A 76 12.85 9.35 -0.65
N GLN A 77 11.69 8.78 -0.95
CA GLN A 77 10.96 8.95 -2.22
C GLN A 77 9.68 9.79 -2.06
N ALA A 78 9.49 10.42 -0.91
CA ALA A 78 8.34 11.29 -0.72
C ALA A 78 8.37 12.49 -1.68
N LYS A 79 7.19 12.92 -2.12
CA LYS A 79 7.03 14.09 -3.00
C LYS A 79 6.04 15.06 -2.35
N PRO A 80 6.28 16.39 -2.41
CA PRO A 80 7.41 17.07 -3.05
C PRO A 80 8.69 17.13 -2.20
N CYS A 81 8.59 16.90 -0.88
CA CYS A 81 9.73 16.98 0.04
C CYS A 81 10.13 15.59 0.53
N ASN A 82 11.43 15.27 0.51
CA ASN A 82 12.01 14.02 0.99
C ASN A 82 13.09 14.21 2.07
N GLN A 83 13.23 15.43 2.60
CA GLN A 83 14.17 15.77 3.65
C GLN A 83 13.45 15.71 5.00
N PHE A 84 13.49 14.52 5.61
CA PHE A 84 12.99 14.29 6.97
C PHE A 84 14.18 14.19 7.91
N THR A 85 14.82 15.33 8.15
CA THR A 85 15.92 15.46 9.10
C THR A 85 15.53 16.56 10.07
N HIS A 86 15.64 16.28 11.36
CA HIS A 86 15.86 17.35 12.34
C HIS A 86 17.24 17.97 12.10
#